data_AF-A0A8T5AJ41-F1
#
_entry.id   AF-A0A8T5AJ41-F1
#
_cell.length_a   1.000
_cell.length_b   1.000
_cell.length_c   1.000
_cell.angle_alpha   90.00
_cell.angle_beta   90.00
_cell.angle_gamma   90.00
#
_symmetry.space_group_name_H-M   'P 1'
#
loop_
_entity.id
_entity.type
_entity.pdbx_description
1 polymer ?
#
loop_
_entity_poly.entity_id
_entity_poly.type
_entity_poly.pdbx_seq_one_letter_code
_entity_poly.pdbx_strand_id
1 'polypeptide(L)'
;MSEKGSYISYQAIIGKQVVDMKGALIGEVGDLAFDFKKPEIILRVKTKTREEVEIPSSDVLSVEDLILLKKEVKLPRVEAEMAPPSTIQLRPPEARVPEPVPTIICPNCGARAPSRAKYCPKCGNKLK
;
A
#
# COMPACT_ATOMS: atom_id res chain seq x y z
N MET A 1 40.68 -5.71 10.66
CA MET A 1 40.01 -6.78 9.87
C MET A 1 38.87 -6.11 9.14
N SER A 2 39.06 -5.77 7.87
CA SER A 2 38.04 -5.07 7.08
C SER A 2 37.00 -6.09 6.64
N GLU A 3 35.82 -6.04 7.24
CA GLU A 3 34.62 -6.65 6.69
C GLU A 3 34.41 -6.00 5.33
N LYS A 4 34.81 -6.69 4.25
CA LYS A 4 34.47 -6.30 2.89
C LYS A 4 32.96 -6.38 2.79
N GLY A 5 32.28 -5.27 3.07
CA GLY A 5 30.88 -5.12 2.71
C GLY A 5 30.79 -5.40 1.21
N SER A 6 30.13 -6.49 0.85
CA SER A 6 29.84 -6.81 -0.54
C SER A 6 28.77 -5.82 -1.00
N TYR A 7 29.22 -4.62 -1.36
CA TYR A 7 28.36 -3.56 -1.86
C TYR A 7 28.01 -3.87 -3.30
N ILE A 8 26.73 -4.06 -3.56
CA ILE A 8 26.21 -4.34 -4.89
C ILE A 8 25.36 -3.16 -5.30
N SER A 9 25.63 -2.62 -6.49
CA SER A 9 24.88 -1.49 -7.01
C SER A 9 23.47 -1.94 -7.39
N TYR A 10 22.47 -1.09 -7.11
CA TYR A 10 21.07 -1.33 -7.50
C TYR A 10 20.92 -1.66 -8.99
N GLN A 11 21.73 -1.02 -9.84
CA GLN A 11 21.71 -1.27 -11.27
C GLN A 11 22.28 -2.64 -11.67
N ALA A 12 23.19 -3.21 -10.88
CA ALA A 12 23.79 -4.51 -11.18
C ALA A 12 22.84 -5.69 -10.87
N ILE A 13 21.79 -5.46 -10.08
CA ILE A 13 20.81 -6.50 -9.69
C ILE A 13 19.49 -6.43 -10.47
N ILE A 14 19.13 -5.26 -11.02
CA ILE A 14 17.97 -5.14 -11.91
C ILE A 14 18.20 -5.96 -13.18
N GLY A 15 17.20 -6.75 -13.58
CA GLY A 15 17.28 -7.64 -14.75
C GLY A 15 17.98 -8.98 -14.49
N LYS A 16 18.52 -9.23 -13.29
CA LYS A 16 19.06 -10.55 -12.94
C LYS A 16 17.96 -11.57 -12.67
N GLN A 17 18.25 -12.83 -12.96
CA GLN A 17 17.35 -13.94 -12.68
C GLN A 17 17.44 -14.34 -11.21
N VAL A 18 16.26 -14.56 -10.63
CA VAL A 18 16.10 -15.03 -9.26
C VAL A 18 15.73 -16.51 -9.29
N VAL A 19 16.50 -17.31 -8.56
CA VAL A 19 16.41 -18.77 -8.54
C VAL A 19 16.32 -19.25 -7.10
N ASP A 20 15.46 -20.23 -6.86
CA ASP A 20 15.29 -20.84 -5.54
C ASP A 20 16.37 -21.90 -5.25
N MET A 21 16.51 -22.35 -3.98
CA MET A 21 17.45 -23.42 -3.60
C MET A 21 17.21 -24.73 -4.36
N LYS A 22 16.00 -24.95 -4.89
CA LYS A 22 15.65 -26.12 -5.72
C LYS A 22 16.03 -25.96 -7.20
N GLY A 23 16.67 -24.85 -7.59
CA GLY A 23 16.98 -24.53 -8.98
C GLY A 23 15.77 -24.04 -9.78
N ALA A 24 14.65 -23.74 -9.12
CA ALA A 24 13.45 -23.23 -9.77
C ALA A 24 13.61 -21.75 -10.11
N LEU A 25 13.39 -21.38 -11.37
CA LEU A 25 13.46 -20.00 -11.84
C LEU A 25 12.18 -19.25 -11.46
N ILE A 26 12.30 -18.29 -10.54
CA ILE A 26 11.19 -17.49 -10.04
C ILE A 26 10.84 -16.39 -11.06
N GLY A 27 11.86 -15.69 -11.57
CA GLY A 27 11.66 -14.59 -12.51
C GLY A 27 12.86 -13.67 -12.60
N GLU A 28 12.63 -12.45 -13.06
CA GLU A 28 13.65 -11.41 -13.22
C GLU A 28 13.38 -10.24 -12.27
N VAL A 29 14.43 -9.66 -11.69
CA VAL A 29 14.29 -8.48 -10.83
C VAL A 29 13.81 -7.29 -11.67
N GLY A 30 12.58 -6.85 -11.41
CA GLY A 30 11.97 -5.69 -12.05
C GLY A 30 12.38 -4.38 -11.37
N ASP A 31 12.34 -4.32 -10.05
CA ASP A 31 12.68 -3.12 -9.27
C ASP A 31 13.02 -3.46 -7.80
N LEU A 32 13.35 -2.45 -7.00
CA LEU A 32 13.78 -2.58 -5.60
C LEU A 32 13.00 -1.58 -4.74
N ALA A 33 12.27 -2.09 -3.76
CA ALA A 33 11.63 -1.29 -2.73
C ALA A 33 12.51 -1.24 -1.47
N PHE A 34 12.40 -0.17 -0.69
CA PHE A 34 13.08 -0.04 0.59
C PHE A 34 12.02 0.16 1.67
N ASP A 35 12.10 -0.62 2.75
CA ASP A 35 11.22 -0.41 3.89
C ASP A 35 11.76 0.74 4.76
N PHE A 36 10.93 1.72 5.11
CA PHE A 36 11.37 2.86 5.91
C PHE A 36 11.33 2.60 7.42
N LYS A 37 10.70 1.51 7.86
CA LYS A 37 10.60 1.13 9.28
C LYS A 37 11.70 0.15 9.66
N LYS A 38 12.13 -0.68 8.72
CA LYS A 38 13.26 -1.61 8.84
C LYS A 38 14.25 -1.27 7.72
N PRO A 39 15.55 -1.10 7.99
CA PRO A 39 16.54 -0.85 6.93
C PRO A 39 16.78 -2.12 6.09
N GLU A 40 15.75 -2.57 5.38
CA GLU A 40 15.70 -3.79 4.57
C GLU A 40 15.26 -3.46 3.15
N ILE A 41 15.91 -4.09 2.18
CA ILE A 41 15.62 -3.93 0.75
C ILE A 41 14.68 -5.06 0.33
N ILE A 42 13.65 -4.76 -0.44
CA ILE A 42 12.68 -5.72 -0.97
C ILE A 42 12.86 -5.78 -2.50
N LEU A 43 13.21 -6.95 -3.02
CA LEU A 43 13.33 -7.21 -4.44
C LEU A 43 11.95 -7.47 -5.04
N ARG A 44 11.55 -6.72 -6.06
CA ARG A 44 10.33 -6.96 -6.83
C ARG A 44 10.67 -7.77 -8.07
N VAL A 45 10.31 -9.04 -8.05
CA VAL A 45 10.64 -9.98 -9.12
C VAL A 45 9.42 -10.17 -10.01
N LYS A 46 9.59 -9.88 -11.30
CA LYS A 46 8.60 -10.15 -12.34
C LYS A 46 8.69 -11.62 -12.74
N THR A 47 7.67 -12.38 -12.38
CA THR A 47 7.56 -13.79 -12.76
C THR A 47 7.11 -13.93 -14.20
N LYS A 48 7.32 -15.12 -14.78
CA LYS A 48 6.83 -15.45 -16.15
C LYS A 48 5.30 -15.40 -16.26
N THR A 49 4.58 -15.56 -15.15
CA THR A 49 3.11 -15.43 -15.07
C THR A 49 2.62 -13.98 -14.97
N ARG A 50 3.49 -12.98 -15.15
CA ARG A 50 3.20 -11.54 -14.93
C ARG A 50 2.79 -11.18 -13.49
N GLU A 51 3.00 -12.08 -12.54
CA GLU A 51 2.82 -11.79 -11.12
C GLU A 51 4.11 -11.15 -10.58
N GLU A 52 3.97 -10.07 -9.81
CA GLU A 52 5.09 -9.46 -9.10
C GLU A 52 5.21 -10.07 -7.72
N VAL A 53 6.38 -10.63 -7.43
CA VAL A 53 6.70 -11.27 -6.16
C VAL A 53 7.65 -10.37 -5.39
N GLU A 54 7.26 -9.99 -4.18
CA GLU A 54 8.09 -9.18 -3.28
C GLU A 54 8.92 -10.10 -2.40
N ILE A 55 10.25 -9.98 -2.51
CA ILE A 55 11.22 -10.86 -1.86
C ILE A 55 12.14 -10.01 -0.98
N PRO A 56 12.10 -10.15 0.34
CA PRO A 56 13.01 -9.44 1.23
C PRO A 56 14.48 -9.82 0.98
N SER A 57 15.39 -8.87 1.09
CA SER A 57 16.84 -9.12 0.93
C SER A 57 17.39 -10.09 1.98
N SER A 58 16.71 -10.22 3.13
CA SER A 58 17.04 -11.20 4.17
C SER A 58 16.98 -12.65 3.68
N ASP A 59 16.10 -12.92 2.72
CA ASP A 59 15.94 -14.22 2.10
C ASP A 59 16.92 -14.46 0.94
N VAL A 60 17.80 -13.50 0.63
CA VAL A 60 18.84 -13.70 -0.40
C VAL A 60 20.05 -14.40 0.21
N LEU A 61 20.46 -15.50 -0.41
CA LEU A 61 21.57 -16.35 0.01
C LEU A 61 22.89 -15.85 -0.60
N SER A 62 22.90 -15.52 -1.88
CA SER A 62 24.07 -14.97 -2.59
C SER A 62 23.64 -14.20 -3.83
N VAL A 63 24.42 -13.18 -4.19
CA VAL A 63 24.23 -12.35 -5.37
C VAL A 63 25.54 -12.36 -6.16
N GLU A 64 25.61 -13.19 -7.18
CA GLU A 64 26.71 -13.25 -8.15
C GLU A 64 26.15 -12.98 -9.56
N ASP A 65 26.24 -13.95 -10.47
CA ASP A 65 25.60 -13.88 -11.78
C ASP A 65 24.09 -14.14 -11.71
N LEU A 66 23.66 -14.91 -10.72
CA LEU A 66 22.28 -15.28 -10.41
C LEU A 66 21.98 -14.98 -8.93
N ILE A 67 20.75 -14.56 -8.64
CA ILE A 67 20.31 -14.29 -7.27
C ILE A 67 19.70 -15.56 -6.71
N LEU A 68 20.36 -16.16 -5.70
CA LEU A 68 19.89 -17.37 -5.05
C LEU A 68 19.13 -17.03 -3.77
N LEU A 69 17.94 -17.61 -3.58
CA LEU A 69 17.16 -17.43 -2.35
C LEU A 69 17.46 -18.52 -1.32
N LYS A 70 17.36 -18.18 -0.04
CA LYS A 70 17.55 -19.08 1.12
C LYS A 70 16.32 -19.95 1.41
N LYS A 71 15.16 -19.63 0.83
CA LYS A 71 13.90 -20.23 1.23
C LYS A 71 12.92 -20.24 0.08
N GLU A 72 12.20 -21.35 -0.06
CA GLU A 72 11.06 -21.48 -0.94
C GLU A 72 10.10 -20.32 -0.70
N VAL A 73 10.00 -19.44 -1.69
CA VAL A 73 9.06 -18.32 -1.67
C VAL A 73 7.65 -18.90 -1.63
N LYS A 74 7.09 -18.95 -0.42
CA LYS A 74 5.65 -19.08 -0.23
C LYS A 74 5.06 -17.81 -0.82
N LEU A 75 4.65 -17.87 -2.08
CA LEU A 75 3.69 -16.93 -2.65
C LEU A 75 2.63 -16.71 -1.57
N PRO A 76 2.44 -15.47 -1.08
CA PRO A 76 1.28 -15.18 -0.28
C PRO A 76 0.12 -15.23 -1.27
N ARG A 77 -0.37 -16.45 -1.51
CA ARG A 77 -1.76 -16.67 -1.79
C ARG A 77 -2.46 -16.11 -0.56
N VAL A 78 -2.86 -14.85 -0.69
CA VAL A 78 -3.99 -14.18 -0.08
C VAL A 78 -4.78 -15.13 0.84
N GLU A 79 -4.31 -15.29 2.07
CA GLU A 79 -5.06 -15.74 3.24
C GLU A 79 -4.79 -14.62 4.24
N ALA A 80 -5.72 -13.68 4.41
CA ALA A 80 -6.95 -13.86 5.18
C ALA A 80 -6.62 -14.15 6.65
N GLU A 81 -7.11 -13.26 7.52
CA GLU A 81 -6.83 -13.12 8.96
C GLU A 81 -5.48 -12.47 9.27
N MET A 82 -5.36 -11.17 9.54
CA MET A 82 -6.10 -10.43 10.57
C MET A 82 -6.46 -9.03 10.10
N ALA A 83 -7.68 -8.88 9.61
CA ALA A 83 -8.56 -7.78 10.00
C ALA A 83 -10.00 -8.24 9.70
N PRO A 84 -10.95 -8.04 10.63
CA PRO A 84 -12.34 -8.45 10.45
C PRO A 84 -12.95 -7.84 9.18
N PRO A 85 -14.01 -8.45 8.61
CA PRO A 85 -14.66 -7.96 7.41
C PRO A 85 -15.28 -6.58 7.66
N SER A 86 -14.52 -5.54 7.36
CA SER A 86 -15.09 -4.24 7.07
C SER A 86 -15.74 -4.35 5.70
N THR A 87 -17.05 -4.52 5.74
CA THR A 87 -18.01 -4.25 4.66
C THR A 87 -17.44 -3.36 3.56
N ILE A 88 -17.56 -3.85 2.31
CA ILE A 88 -17.33 -3.06 1.11
C ILE A 88 -18.25 -1.84 1.16
N GLN A 89 -17.70 -0.70 1.54
CA GLN A 89 -18.25 0.60 1.20
C GLN A 89 -17.46 1.09 0.00
N LEU A 90 -18.10 1.09 -1.17
CA LEU A 90 -17.69 1.91 -2.31
C LEU A 90 -17.46 3.34 -1.80
N ARG A 91 -16.20 3.76 -1.70
CA ARG A 91 -15.85 5.14 -1.39
C ARG A 91 -15.57 5.86 -2.71
N PRO A 92 -16.38 6.88 -3.08
CA PRO A 92 -16.03 7.85 -4.10
C PRO A 92 -14.75 8.62 -3.72
N PRO A 93 -14.02 9.20 -4.68
CA PRO A 93 -12.77 9.89 -4.43
C PRO A 93 -12.97 11.04 -3.43
N GLU A 94 -12.11 11.08 -2.41
CA GLU A 94 -12.02 12.16 -1.43
C GLU A 94 -11.80 13.51 -2.14
N ALA A 95 -12.77 14.41 -2.00
CA ALA A 95 -12.55 15.83 -2.16
C ALA A 95 -13.43 16.60 -1.15
N ARG A 96 -12.75 17.05 -0.08
CA ARG A 96 -13.15 18.05 0.94
C ARG A 96 -14.16 17.57 1.97
N VAL A 97 -13.66 17.29 3.17
CA VAL A 97 -14.45 17.30 4.41
C VAL A 97 -14.93 18.74 4.62
N PRO A 98 -16.25 19.04 4.55
CA PRO A 98 -16.73 20.33 5.03
C PRO A 98 -16.69 20.30 6.56
N GLU A 99 -16.06 21.31 7.15
CA GLU A 99 -16.10 21.58 8.59
C GLU A 99 -17.55 21.49 9.11
N PRO A 100 -17.77 21.04 10.36
CA PRO A 100 -19.11 20.96 10.93
C PRO A 100 -19.71 22.37 11.01
N VAL A 101 -20.51 22.70 10.00
CA VAL A 101 -21.28 23.94 9.99
C VAL A 101 -22.33 23.85 11.10
N PRO A 102 -22.30 24.74 12.10
CA PRO A 102 -23.32 24.74 13.14
C PRO A 102 -24.69 24.89 12.46
N THR A 103 -25.67 24.13 12.93
CA THR A 103 -27.06 24.17 12.44
C THR A 103 -28.00 24.69 13.51
N ILE A 104 -28.96 25.54 13.12
CA ILE A 104 -30.03 26.07 13.96
C ILE A 104 -31.37 25.45 13.58
N ILE A 105 -32.28 25.32 14.55
CA ILE A 105 -33.64 24.83 14.32
C ILE A 105 -34.56 26.00 14.01
N CYS A 106 -35.34 25.90 12.93
CA CYS A 106 -36.32 26.91 12.56
C CYS A 106 -37.48 26.94 13.58
N PRO A 107 -37.80 28.09 14.18
CA PRO A 107 -38.88 28.19 15.17
C PRO A 107 -40.29 28.08 14.55
N ASN A 108 -40.42 28.19 13.23
CA ASN A 108 -41.72 28.18 12.54
C ASN A 108 -42.10 26.81 11.96
N CYS A 109 -41.14 26.04 11.45
CA CYS A 109 -41.40 24.72 10.86
C CYS A 109 -40.60 23.57 11.50
N GLY A 110 -39.73 23.86 12.48
CA GLY A 110 -38.90 22.85 13.14
C GLY A 110 -37.75 22.29 12.28
N ALA A 111 -37.59 22.75 11.04
CA ALA A 111 -36.53 22.26 10.16
C ALA A 111 -35.14 22.73 10.61
N ARG A 112 -34.14 21.86 10.49
CA ARG A 112 -32.73 22.21 10.71
C ARG A 112 -32.20 22.97 9.50
N ALA A 113 -31.62 24.14 9.75
CA ALA A 113 -30.99 24.99 8.74
C ALA A 113 -29.56 25.31 9.18
N PRO A 114 -28.63 25.60 8.25
CA PRO A 114 -27.29 26.01 8.63
C PRO A 114 -27.34 27.36 9.36
N SER A 115 -26.58 27.52 10.44
CA SER A 115 -26.59 28.75 11.27
C SER A 115 -26.13 30.00 10.52
N ARG A 116 -25.56 29.87 9.31
CA ARG A 116 -25.23 30.99 8.42
C ARG A 116 -26.38 31.40 7.48
N ALA A 117 -27.51 30.68 7.47
CA ALA A 117 -28.63 30.99 6.59
C ALA A 117 -29.54 32.09 7.17
N LYS A 118 -29.76 33.14 6.39
CA LYS A 118 -30.70 34.24 6.71
C LYS A 118 -32.18 33.84 6.64
N TYR A 119 -32.48 32.74 5.93
CA TYR A 119 -33.84 32.25 5.70
C TYR A 119 -33.88 30.72 5.77
N CYS A 120 -35.00 30.18 6.22
CA CYS A 120 -35.22 28.74 6.30
C CYS A 120 -35.43 28.16 4.89
N PRO A 121 -34.65 27.15 4.47
CA PRO A 121 -34.79 26.53 3.16
C PRO A 121 -36.08 25.69 3.01
N LYS A 122 -36.81 25.44 4.10
CA LYS A 122 -38.04 24.65 4.10
C LYS A 122 -39.30 25.50 4.06
N CYS A 123 -39.37 26.59 4.82
CA CYS A 123 -40.57 27.41 4.92
C CYS A 123 -40.38 28.88 4.52
N GLY A 124 -39.17 29.29 4.15
CA GLY A 124 -38.86 30.68 3.76
C GLY A 124 -38.83 31.68 4.92
N ASN A 125 -39.13 31.25 6.15
CA ASN A 125 -39.14 32.15 7.30
C ASN A 125 -37.72 32.64 7.64
N LYS A 126 -37.60 33.90 8.08
CA LYS A 126 -36.31 34.51 8.40
C LYS A 126 -35.69 33.86 9.63
N LEU A 127 -34.48 33.32 9.46
CA LEU A 127 -33.66 32.77 10.54
C LEU A 127 -32.63 33.86 10.88
N LYS A 128 -32.63 34.28 12.14
CA LYS A 128 -32.12 35.55 12.67
C LYS A 128 -30.80 36.05 12.07
#